data_AF-A0A0Q9KMM5-F1
#
_entry.id   AF-A0A0Q9KMM5-F1
#
_cell.length_a   1.000
_cell.length_b   1.000
_cell.length_c   1.000
_cell.angle_alpha   90.00
_cell.angle_beta   90.00
_cell.angle_gamma   90.00
#
_symmetry.space_group_name_H-M   'P 1'
#
loop_
_entity.id
_entity.type
_entity.pdbx_description
1 polymer ?
#
loop_
_entity_poly.entity_id
_entity_poly.type
_entity_poly.pdbx_seq_one_letter_code
_entity_poly.pdbx_strand_id
1 'polypeptide(L)'
;MRAATQLIYDAVTDDVEDSAEGDNWWLDVALTALESATGAGKISLASTLHEIPKVYFVSAEAEHLIRDRVPAAPLDPEFDLTLESTPTEQAPVVRELLDTFVAYGIAHGRSDDHVS
;
A
#
# COMPACT_ATOMS: atom_id res chain seq x y z
N MET A 1 14.68 5.63 -2.63
CA MET A 1 13.78 4.75 -1.84
C MET A 1 12.57 5.50 -1.32
N ARG A 2 12.73 6.58 -0.53
CA ARG A 2 11.60 7.39 -0.03
C ARG A 2 10.56 7.75 -1.09
N ALA A 3 11.01 8.14 -2.29
CA ALA A 3 10.11 8.42 -3.41
C ALA A 3 9.26 7.21 -3.86
N ALA A 4 9.80 5.97 -3.83
CA ALA A 4 9.06 4.78 -4.25
C ALA A 4 8.07 4.30 -3.17
N THR A 5 8.42 4.43 -1.89
CA THR A 5 7.49 4.25 -0.77
C THR A 5 6.35 5.26 -0.82
N GLN A 6 6.68 6.52 -1.13
CA GLN A 6 5.70 7.60 -1.26
C GLN A 6 4.69 7.33 -2.37
N LEU A 7 5.10 6.73 -3.50
CA LEU A 7 4.17 6.37 -4.58
C LEU A 7 3.06 5.41 -4.12
N ILE A 8 3.38 4.43 -3.28
CA ILE A 8 2.38 3.50 -2.73
C ILE A 8 1.47 4.23 -1.76
N TYR A 9 2.05 5.07 -0.89
CA TYR A 9 1.27 5.86 0.05
C TYR A 9 0.28 6.78 -0.68
N ASP A 10 0.77 7.62 -1.59
CA ASP A 10 -0.01 8.60 -2.33
C ASP A 10 -1.15 7.92 -3.09
N ALA A 11 -0.88 6.83 -3.82
CA ALA A 11 -1.92 6.12 -4.57
C ALA A 11 -3.04 5.58 -3.69
N VAL A 12 -2.71 4.99 -2.53
CA VAL A 12 -3.74 4.47 -1.63
C VAL A 12 -4.51 5.60 -0.97
N THR A 13 -3.85 6.68 -0.57
CA THR A 13 -4.52 7.81 0.07
C THR A 13 -5.40 8.60 -0.90
N ASP A 14 -4.99 8.74 -2.16
CA ASP A 14 -5.79 9.35 -3.21
C ASP A 14 -7.11 8.56 -3.39
N ASP A 15 -7.02 7.22 -3.49
CA ASP A 15 -8.20 6.36 -3.62
C ASP A 15 -9.11 6.38 -2.38
N VAL A 16 -8.54 6.50 -1.18
CA VAL A 16 -9.31 6.69 0.06
C VAL A 16 -10.05 8.03 0.04
N GLU A 17 -9.40 9.12 -0.38
CA GLU A 17 -10.00 10.45 -0.46
C GLU A 17 -11.11 10.55 -1.52
N ASP A 18 -10.94 9.85 -2.64
CA ASP A 18 -11.93 9.79 -3.73
C ASP A 18 -13.08 8.81 -3.45
N SER A 19 -12.93 7.91 -2.46
CA SER A 19 -13.97 6.96 -2.09
C SER A 19 -15.19 7.61 -1.44
N ALA A 20 -16.38 7.11 -1.77
CA ALA A 20 -17.59 7.53 -1.09
C ALA A 20 -17.62 7.01 0.36
N GLU A 21 -18.35 7.69 1.24
CA GLU A 21 -18.50 7.24 2.63
C GLU A 21 -19.07 5.81 2.69
N GLY A 22 -18.34 4.91 3.35
CA GLY A 22 -18.70 3.50 3.48
C GLY A 22 -18.33 2.62 2.29
N ASP A 23 -17.75 3.20 1.24
CA ASP A 23 -17.18 2.44 0.14
C ASP A 23 -15.74 1.99 0.47
N ASN A 24 -15.49 0.70 0.32
CA ASN A 24 -14.23 0.07 0.68
C ASN A 24 -13.50 -0.51 -0.55
N TRP A 25 -13.88 -0.10 -1.78
CA TRP A 25 -13.24 -0.58 -3.01
C TRP A 25 -11.71 -0.42 -3.00
N TRP A 26 -11.21 0.72 -2.49
CA TRP A 26 -9.79 1.01 -2.34
C TRP A 26 -9.07 -0.03 -1.48
N LEU A 27 -9.76 -0.56 -0.47
CA LEU A 27 -9.23 -1.57 0.44
C LEU A 27 -9.18 -2.94 -0.25
N ASP A 28 -10.17 -3.29 -1.07
CA ASP A 28 -10.14 -4.53 -1.86
C ASP A 28 -8.99 -4.51 -2.88
N VAL A 29 -8.75 -3.37 -3.52
CA VAL A 29 -7.61 -3.12 -4.41
C VAL A 29 -6.29 -3.28 -3.63
N ALA A 30 -6.18 -2.63 -2.47
CA ALA A 30 -4.98 -2.70 -1.63
C ALA A 30 -4.69 -4.12 -1.13
N LEU A 31 -5.72 -4.85 -0.67
CA LEU A 31 -5.57 -6.23 -0.20
C LEU A 31 -5.14 -7.16 -1.34
N THR A 32 -5.67 -6.97 -2.55
CA THR A 32 -5.25 -7.71 -3.74
C THR A 32 -3.77 -7.45 -4.07
N ALA A 33 -3.35 -6.19 -4.05
CA ALA A 33 -1.95 -5.82 -4.27
C ALA A 33 -1.03 -6.44 -3.18
N LEU A 34 -1.46 -6.38 -1.92
CA LEU A 34 -0.74 -6.91 -0.76
C LEU A 34 -0.53 -8.44 -0.81
N GLU A 35 -1.49 -9.19 -1.36
CA GLU A 35 -1.37 -10.64 -1.56
C GLU A 35 -0.26 -10.99 -2.56
N SER A 36 -0.08 -10.16 -3.59
CA SER A 36 0.97 -10.32 -4.61
C SER A 36 2.33 -9.72 -4.24
N ALA A 37 2.36 -8.79 -3.27
CA ALA A 37 3.56 -8.08 -2.87
C ALA A 37 4.53 -8.96 -2.05
N THR A 38 5.81 -8.65 -2.16
CA THR A 38 6.89 -9.30 -1.40
C THR A 38 7.84 -8.27 -0.78
N GLY A 39 8.62 -8.71 0.20
CA GLY A 39 9.74 -7.94 0.75
C GLY A 39 9.35 -6.52 1.17
N ALA A 40 10.10 -5.54 0.67
CA ALA A 40 9.92 -4.13 1.00
C ALA A 40 8.58 -3.56 0.50
N GLY A 41 8.13 -3.99 -0.67
CA GLY A 41 6.83 -3.60 -1.21
C GLY A 41 5.67 -3.99 -0.29
N LYS A 42 5.69 -5.26 0.18
CA LYS A 42 4.67 -5.77 1.11
C LYS A 42 4.67 -5.04 2.44
N ILE A 43 5.86 -4.80 3.01
CA ILE A 43 6.00 -4.06 4.27
C ILE A 43 5.46 -2.64 4.09
N SER A 44 5.86 -1.94 3.03
CA SER A 44 5.43 -0.58 2.75
C SER A 44 3.91 -0.47 2.65
N LEU A 45 3.27 -1.34 1.87
CA LEU A 45 1.81 -1.32 1.71
C LEU A 45 1.09 -1.69 3.01
N ALA A 46 1.59 -2.66 3.77
CA ALA A 46 1.02 -3.00 5.07
C ALA A 46 1.13 -1.84 6.08
N SER A 47 2.28 -1.16 6.14
CA SER A 47 2.46 0.04 6.97
C SER A 47 1.48 1.15 6.57
N THR A 48 1.34 1.44 5.27
CA THR A 48 0.35 2.41 4.76
C THR A 48 -1.06 2.06 5.24
N LEU A 49 -1.49 0.80 5.10
CA LEU A 49 -2.82 0.37 5.52
C LEU A 49 -3.07 0.52 7.04
N HIS A 50 -2.04 0.32 7.87
CA HIS A 50 -2.16 0.54 9.33
C HIS A 50 -2.16 2.02 9.72
N GLU A 51 -1.66 2.92 8.88
CA GLU A 51 -1.68 4.37 9.13
C GLU A 51 -3.01 5.02 8.73
N ILE A 52 -3.65 4.55 7.64
CA ILE A 52 -4.88 5.17 7.09
C ILE A 52 -5.96 5.44 8.14
N PRO A 53 -6.37 4.48 9.01
CA PRO A 53 -7.41 4.73 10.01
C PRO A 53 -7.04 5.79 11.07
N LYS A 54 -5.76 6.18 11.18
CA LYS A 54 -5.29 7.20 12.12
C LYS A 54 -5.39 8.61 11.55
N VAL A 55 -5.37 8.74 10.22
CA VAL A 55 -5.32 10.02 9.49
C VAL A 55 -6.58 10.29 8.66
N TYR A 56 -7.28 9.25 8.24
CA TYR A 56 -8.51 9.32 7.44
C TYR A 56 -9.69 8.72 8.20
N PHE A 57 -10.89 9.25 7.92
CA PHE A 57 -12.11 8.58 8.34
C PHE A 57 -12.35 7.37 7.44
N VAL A 58 -12.45 6.19 8.05
CA VAL A 58 -12.77 4.94 7.35
C VAL A 58 -13.92 4.24 8.06
N SER A 59 -14.60 3.34 7.34
CA SER A 59 -15.67 2.54 7.94
C SER A 59 -15.11 1.59 9.02
N ALA A 60 -15.93 1.27 10.04
CA ALA A 60 -15.55 0.28 11.06
C ALA A 60 -15.27 -1.11 10.44
N GLU A 61 -15.90 -1.41 9.30
CA GLU A 61 -15.63 -2.61 8.52
C GLU A 61 -14.22 -2.57 7.91
N ALA A 62 -13.82 -1.46 7.30
CA ALA A 62 -12.46 -1.30 6.78
C ALA A 62 -11.42 -1.42 7.89
N GLU A 63 -11.63 -0.78 9.05
CA GLU A 63 -10.72 -0.92 10.21
C GLU A 63 -10.59 -2.38 10.66
N HIS A 64 -11.71 -3.11 10.72
CA HIS A 64 -11.71 -4.51 11.10
C HIS A 64 -10.96 -5.37 10.08
N LEU A 65 -11.20 -5.16 8.79
CA LEU A 65 -10.53 -5.88 7.71
C LEU A 65 -9.02 -5.60 7.71
N ILE A 66 -8.60 -4.36 7.93
CA ILE A 66 -7.18 -3.99 8.06
C ILE A 66 -6.55 -4.75 9.22
N ARG A 67 -7.17 -4.70 10.40
CA ARG A 67 -6.67 -5.39 11.60
C ARG A 67 -6.54 -6.90 11.40
N ASP A 68 -7.50 -7.51 10.71
CA ASP A 68 -7.60 -8.96 10.60
C ASP A 68 -6.78 -9.54 9.44
N ARG A 69 -6.65 -8.80 8.32
CA ARG A 69 -6.05 -9.30 7.07
C ARG A 69 -4.68 -8.72 6.78
N VAL A 70 -4.35 -7.53 7.28
CA VAL A 70 -3.05 -6.90 7.02
C VAL A 70 -2.06 -7.39 8.07
N PRO A 71 -0.96 -8.04 7.67
CA PRO A 71 0.05 -8.48 8.62
C PRO A 71 0.59 -7.28 9.41
N ALA A 72 0.98 -7.51 10.66
CA ALA A 72 1.64 -6.49 11.44
C ALA A 72 2.90 -6.02 10.70
N ALA A 73 2.97 -4.71 10.43
CA ALA A 73 4.12 -4.06 9.84
C ALA A 73 4.65 -2.99 10.79
N PRO A 74 5.95 -2.66 10.73
CA PRO A 74 6.48 -1.50 11.42
C PRO A 74 5.67 -0.24 11.04
N LEU A 75 5.28 0.58 12.01
CA LEU A 75 4.53 1.82 11.75
C LEU A 75 5.36 2.84 10.96
N ASP A 76 6.68 2.75 11.07
CA ASP A 76 7.62 3.46 10.21
C ASP A 76 8.44 2.43 9.45
N PRO A 77 8.16 2.20 8.15
CA PRO A 77 9.05 1.45 7.30
C PRO A 77 10.28 2.31 6.99
N GLU A 78 11.06 2.66 8.02
CA GLU A 78 12.45 3.04 7.84
C GLU A 78 13.16 1.78 7.32
N PHE A 79 13.15 1.63 6.00
CA PHE A 79 14.05 0.72 5.31
C PHE A 79 15.45 1.28 5.53
N ASP A 80 16.07 0.87 6.64
CA ASP A 80 17.43 1.24 7.02
C ASP A 80 18.44 0.56 6.09
N LEU A 81 18.41 0.97 4.82
CA LEU A 81 19.61 0.95 4.00
C LEU A 81 20.36 2.20 4.43
N THR A 82 21.26 2.02 5.39
CA THR A 82 22.19 3.05 5.81
C THR A 82 22.78 3.74 4.57
N LEU A 83 23.18 5.01 4.70
CA LEU A 83 23.85 5.83 3.68
C LEU A 83 25.04 5.12 2.97
N GLU A 84 25.48 3.98 3.48
CA GLU A 84 26.56 3.14 3.00
C GLU A 84 26.13 2.07 1.96
N SER A 85 24.82 1.86 1.76
CA SER A 85 24.33 0.87 0.80
C SER A 85 24.58 1.32 -0.64
N THR A 86 25.26 0.48 -1.43
CA THR A 86 25.57 0.77 -2.83
C THR A 86 24.29 0.78 -3.69
N PRO A 87 24.27 1.50 -4.83
CA PRO A 87 23.11 1.51 -5.74
C PRO A 87 22.63 0.11 -6.18
N THR A 88 23.56 -0.85 -6.27
CA THR A 88 23.26 -2.25 -6.63
C THR A 88 22.48 -2.97 -5.53
N GLU A 89 22.73 -2.65 -4.26
CA GLU A 89 22.01 -3.22 -3.11
C GLU A 89 20.62 -2.59 -2.93
N GLN A 90 20.45 -1.33 -3.36
CA GLN A 90 19.17 -0.62 -3.30
C GLN A 90 18.22 -1.00 -4.46
N ALA A 91 18.76 -1.39 -5.62
CA ALA A 91 17.99 -1.73 -6.80
C ALA A 91 16.89 -2.81 -6.59
N PRO A 92 17.14 -3.94 -5.91
CA PRO A 92 16.08 -4.93 -5.66
C PRO A 92 14.97 -4.38 -4.77
N VAL A 93 15.29 -3.59 -3.75
CA VAL A 93 14.31 -2.95 -2.85
C VAL A 93 13.42 -1.97 -3.61
N VAL A 94 14.03 -1.10 -4.43
CA VAL A 94 13.28 -0.16 -5.28
C VAL A 94 12.38 -0.91 -6.26
N ARG A 95 12.86 -2.02 -6.83
CA ARG A 95 12.05 -2.84 -7.73
C ARG A 95 10.85 -3.45 -7.03
N GLU A 96 11.00 -4.01 -5.83
CA GLU A 96 9.88 -4.58 -5.06
C GLU A 96 8.80 -3.53 -4.73
N LEU A 97 9.22 -2.29 -4.42
CA LEU A 97 8.29 -1.17 -4.20
C LEU A 97 7.53 -0.82 -5.49
N LEU A 98 8.24 -0.70 -6.61
CA LEU A 98 7.62 -0.39 -7.91
C LEU A 98 6.70 -1.51 -8.40
N ASP A 99 7.09 -2.78 -8.22
CA ASP A 99 6.27 -3.94 -8.58
C ASP A 99 4.97 -3.95 -7.76
N THR A 100 5.03 -3.54 -6.49
CA THR A 100 3.84 -3.40 -5.62
C THR A 100 2.94 -2.25 -6.05
N PHE A 101 3.51 -1.09 -6.40
CA PHE A 101 2.77 0.04 -6.96
C PHE A 101 2.06 -0.33 -8.27
N VAL A 102 2.73 -1.06 -9.16
CA VAL A 102 2.13 -1.56 -10.40
C VAL A 102 1.02 -2.57 -10.11
N ALA A 103 1.20 -3.48 -9.15
CA ALA A 103 0.16 -4.42 -8.75
C ALA A 103 -1.10 -3.69 -8.23
N TYR A 104 -0.92 -2.61 -7.47
CA TYR A 104 -1.99 -1.74 -7.02
C TYR A 104 -2.75 -1.11 -8.19
N GLY A 105 -2.06 -0.45 -9.12
CA GLY A 105 -2.69 0.15 -10.29
C GLY A 105 -3.41 -0.85 -11.21
N ILE A 106 -2.90 -2.08 -11.35
CA ILE A 106 -3.58 -3.14 -12.11
C ILE A 106 -4.85 -3.60 -11.40
N ALA A 107 -4.82 -3.72 -10.07
CA ALA A 107 -6.01 -4.07 -9.30
C ALA A 107 -7.07 -2.96 -9.38
N HIS A 108 -6.66 -1.69 -9.32
CA HIS A 108 -7.56 -0.53 -9.50
C HIS A 108 -8.27 -0.58 -10.85
N GLY A 109 -7.54 -0.70 -11.96
CA GLY A 109 -8.15 -0.70 -13.30
C GLY A 109 -9.13 -1.85 -13.54
N ARG A 110 -9.02 -2.96 -12.80
CA ARG A 110 -9.99 -4.07 -12.86
C ARG A 110 -11.28 -3.80 -12.09
N SER A 111 -11.22 -2.97 -11.06
CA SER A 111 -12.40 -2.56 -10.29
C SER A 111 -13.30 -1.62 -11.11
N ASP A 112 -12.70 -0.72 -11.91
CA ASP A 112 -13.43 0.21 -12.79
C ASP A 112 -14.23 -0.51 -13.90
N ASP A 113 -13.67 -1.58 -14.46
CA ASP A 113 -14.32 -2.40 -15.50
C ASP A 113 -15.56 -3.18 -14.97
N HIS A 114 -15.78 -3.24 -13.65
CA HIS A 114 -16.95 -3.91 -13.05
C HIS A 114 -18.09 -2.96 -12.66
N VAL A 115 -17.91 -1.64 -12.80
CA VAL A 115 -18.91 -0.61 -12.45
C VAL A 115 -19.56 0.02 -13.71
N SER A 116 -19.16 -0.41 -14.92
CA SER A 116 -19.73 0.02 -16.20
C SER A 116 -20.79 -0.96 -16.75
#